data_AF-A0A7Y1TQG5-F1
#
_entry.id   AF-A0A7Y1TQG5-F1
#
_cell.length_a   1.000
_cell.length_b   1.000
_cell.length_c   1.000
_cell.angle_alpha   90.00
_cell.angle_beta   90.00
_cell.angle_gamma   90.00
#
_symmetry.space_group_name_H-M   'P 1'
#
loop_
_entity.id
_entity.type
_entity.pdbx_description
1 polymer ?
#
loop_
_entity_poly.entity_id
_entity_poly.type
_entity_poly.pdbx_seq_one_letter_code
_entity_poly.pdbx_strand_id
1 'polypeptide(L)'
;MELSENERYLKAKARMEQIKGFYWHLFTYVFMIPLLAVVNYLTTDFPWVIFPILGWGIGLTIHWFAVFMRHSIFGKQWEERKIREFMEDDEKEQKQLYR
;
A
#
# COMPACT_ATOMS: atom_id res chain seq x y z
N MET A 1 17.24 21.11 -8.75
CA MET A 1 15.83 21.45 -8.99
C MET A 1 15.16 21.45 -7.62
N GLU A 2 14.85 22.63 -7.06
CA GLU A 2 14.03 22.70 -5.84
C GLU A 2 12.62 22.25 -6.20
N LEU A 3 12.08 21.27 -5.48
CA LEU A 3 10.67 20.91 -5.59
C LEU A 3 9.84 22.10 -5.09
N SER A 4 8.80 22.48 -5.83
CA SER A 4 7.86 23.50 -5.35
C SER A 4 7.21 23.03 -4.03
N GLU A 5 6.85 23.95 -3.15
CA GLU A 5 6.23 23.61 -1.87
C GLU A 5 4.97 22.74 -2.05
N ASN A 6 4.23 22.97 -3.13
CA ASN A 6 3.06 22.19 -3.52
C ASN A 6 3.40 20.73 -3.84
N GLU A 7 4.47 20.45 -4.59
CA GLU A 7 4.88 19.08 -4.91
C GLU A 7 5.35 18.31 -3.68
N ARG A 8 6.09 18.97 -2.77
CA ARG A 8 6.50 18.36 -1.49
C ARG A 8 5.29 18.02 -0.63
N TYR A 9 4.31 18.91 -0.58
CA TYR A 9 3.06 18.70 0.15
C TYR A 9 2.26 17.52 -0.44
N LEU A 10 2.08 17.47 -1.76
CA LEU A 10 1.35 16.39 -2.44
C LEU A 10 2.02 15.03 -2.20
N LYS A 11 3.35 14.96 -2.30
CA LYS A 11 4.10 13.73 -2.01
C LYS A 11 3.93 13.27 -0.56
N ALA A 12 3.99 14.20 0.39
CA ALA A 12 3.76 13.91 1.80
C ALA A 12 2.31 13.45 2.08
N LYS A 13 1.31 14.07 1.42
CA LYS A 13 -0.09 13.67 1.53
C LYS A 13 -0.34 12.27 0.98
N ALA A 14 0.15 11.97 -0.23
CA ALA A 14 0.04 10.63 -0.81
C ALA A 14 0.71 9.56 0.06
N ARG A 15 1.86 9.90 0.66
CA ARG A 15 2.53 9.03 1.63
C ARG A 15 1.67 8.76 2.86
N MET A 16 1.04 9.80 3.41
CA MET A 16 0.15 9.69 4.55
C MET A 16 -1.07 8.79 4.25
N GLU A 17 -1.66 8.92 3.06
CA GLU A 17 -2.79 8.09 2.64
C GLU A 17 -2.42 6.61 2.55
N GLN A 18 -1.24 6.28 2.02
CA GLN A 18 -0.73 4.90 2.01
C GLN A 18 -0.56 4.32 3.41
N ILE A 19 0.02 5.10 4.32
CA ILE A 19 0.21 4.69 5.72
C ILE A 19 -1.15 4.46 6.41
N LYS A 20 -2.11 5.37 6.22
CA LYS A 20 -3.48 5.20 6.74
C LYS A 20 -4.16 3.96 6.18
N GLY A 21 -4.01 3.70 4.88
CA GLY A 21 -4.52 2.49 4.24
C GLY A 21 -3.97 1.21 4.88
N PHE A 22 -2.65 1.16 5.11
CA PHE A 22 -2.05 0.03 5.84
C PHE A 22 -2.64 -0.16 7.24
N TYR A 23 -2.79 0.91 8.02
CA TYR A 23 -3.37 0.81 9.37
C TYR A 23 -4.82 0.34 9.36
N TRP A 24 -5.62 0.72 8.37
CA TRP A 24 -6.98 0.19 8.23
C TRP A 24 -6.98 -1.33 8.00
N HIS A 25 -6.10 -1.83 7.13
CA HIS A 25 -5.96 -3.27 6.92
C HIS A 25 -5.44 -4.00 8.16
N LEU A 26 -4.44 -3.45 8.85
CA LEU A 26 -3.92 -4.01 10.09
C LEU A 26 -4.98 -4.04 11.18
N PHE A 27 -5.73 -2.96 11.37
CA PHE A 27 -6.83 -2.90 12.33
C PHE A 27 -7.89 -3.96 12.03
N THR A 28 -8.28 -4.08 10.76
CA THR A 28 -9.25 -5.08 10.31
C THR A 28 -8.76 -6.49 10.59
N TYR A 29 -7.48 -6.77 10.30
CA TYR A 29 -6.86 -8.05 10.58
C TYR A 29 -6.85 -8.38 12.09
N VAL A 30 -6.43 -7.44 12.93
CA VAL A 30 -6.36 -7.61 14.39
C VAL A 30 -7.75 -7.82 15.01
N PHE A 31 -8.79 -7.24 14.44
CA PHE A 31 -10.16 -7.43 14.95
C PHE A 31 -10.85 -8.68 14.40
N MET A 32 -10.70 -8.95 13.11
CA MET A 32 -11.39 -10.06 12.44
C MET A 32 -10.77 -11.42 12.78
N ILE A 33 -9.45 -11.52 12.95
CA ILE A 33 -8.79 -12.80 13.25
C ILE A 33 -9.25 -13.39 14.60
N PRO A 34 -9.29 -12.65 15.72
CA PRO A 34 -9.85 -13.15 16.98
C PRO A 34 -11.32 -13.54 16.85
N LEU A 35 -12.13 -12.74 16.13
CA LEU A 35 -13.53 -13.07 15.88
C LEU A 35 -13.66 -14.43 15.17
N LEU A 36 -12.89 -14.65 14.10
CA LEU A 36 -12.87 -15.91 13.37
C LEU A 36 -12.31 -17.06 14.22
N ALA A 37 -11.35 -16.79 15.10
CA ALA A 37 -10.82 -17.80 16.02
C ALA A 37 -11.88 -18.27 17.01
N VAL A 38 -12.70 -17.37 17.54
CA VAL A 38 -13.85 -17.71 18.39
C VAL A 38 -14.86 -18.53 17.60
N VAL A 39 -15.22 -18.12 16.37
CA VAL A 39 -16.15 -18.90 15.54
C VAL A 39 -15.60 -20.29 15.24
N ASN A 40 -14.32 -20.40 14.91
CA ASN A 40 -13.67 -21.68 14.67
C ASN A 40 -13.75 -22.60 15.89
N TYR A 41 -13.37 -22.09 17.07
CA TYR A 41 -13.45 -22.82 18.34
C TYR A 41 -14.87 -23.31 18.67
N LEU A 42 -15.89 -22.53 18.32
CA LEU A 42 -17.29 -22.88 18.60
C LEU A 42 -17.92 -23.83 17.57
N THR A 43 -17.34 -23.95 16.37
CA THR A 43 -18.00 -24.64 15.24
C THR A 43 -17.34 -25.97 14.88
N THR A 44 -16.04 -26.13 15.10
CA THR A 44 -15.33 -27.35 14.70
C THR A 44 -14.03 -27.55 15.46
N ASP A 45 -13.60 -28.80 15.60
CA ASP A 45 -12.28 -29.16 16.12
C ASP A 45 -11.15 -28.88 15.11
N PHE A 46 -11.47 -28.69 13.83
CA PHE A 46 -10.49 -28.40 12.80
C PHE A 46 -10.16 -26.90 12.75
N PRO A 47 -8.88 -26.49 12.89
CA PRO A 47 -8.50 -25.09 13.02
C PRO A 47 -8.44 -24.34 11.68
N TRP A 48 -9.56 -24.23 10.97
CA TRP A 48 -9.63 -23.53 9.68
C TRP A 48 -9.24 -22.05 9.76
N VAL A 49 -9.25 -21.43 10.95
CA VAL A 49 -8.78 -20.05 11.15
C VAL A 49 -7.30 -19.85 10.77
N ILE A 50 -6.50 -20.93 10.68
CA ILE A 50 -5.10 -20.84 10.24
C ILE A 50 -4.96 -20.30 8.81
N PHE A 51 -5.92 -20.58 7.93
CA PHE A 51 -5.89 -20.12 6.53
C PHE A 51 -6.01 -18.59 6.40
N PRO A 52 -7.02 -17.91 6.99
CA PRO A 52 -7.06 -16.46 6.97
C PRO A 52 -5.91 -15.81 7.74
N ILE A 53 -5.43 -16.40 8.85
CA ILE A 53 -4.24 -15.92 9.57
C ILE A 53 -3.04 -15.86 8.63
N LEU A 54 -2.69 -16.99 8.01
CA LEU A 54 -1.51 -17.06 7.15
C LEU A 54 -1.70 -16.29 5.85
N GLY A 55 -2.84 -16.47 5.17
CA GLY A 55 -3.12 -15.83 3.89
C GLY A 55 -3.15 -14.31 3.99
N TRP A 56 -3.93 -13.76 4.92
CA TRP A 56 -3.99 -12.31 5.10
C TRP A 56 -2.73 -11.77 5.79
N GLY A 57 -2.12 -12.52 6.70
CA GLY A 57 -0.87 -12.13 7.35
C GLY A 57 0.27 -11.93 6.35
N ILE A 58 0.39 -12.79 5.34
CA ILE A 58 1.36 -12.62 4.24
C ILE A 58 1.05 -11.35 3.44
N GLY A 59 -0.20 -11.14 3.03
CA GLY A 59 -0.61 -9.94 2.29
C GLY A 59 -0.34 -8.65 3.07
N LEU A 60 -0.62 -8.65 4.38
CA LEU A 60 -0.36 -7.53 5.27
C LEU A 60 1.13 -7.25 5.42
N THR A 61 1.95 -8.30 5.51
CA THR A 61 3.41 -8.19 5.57
C THR A 61 3.94 -7.56 4.29
N ILE A 62 3.51 -8.03 3.12
CA ILE A 62 3.89 -7.44 1.81
C ILE A 62 3.47 -5.97 1.74
N HIS A 63 2.27 -5.62 2.17
CA HIS A 63 1.79 -4.24 2.21
C HIS A 63 2.66 -3.37 3.15
N TRP A 64 3.01 -3.89 4.33
CA TRP A 64 3.93 -3.20 5.23
C TRP A 64 5.28 -2.91 4.57
N PHE A 65 5.89 -3.92 3.91
CA PHE A 65 7.13 -3.71 3.15
C PHE A 65 6.96 -2.66 2.04
N ALA A 66 5.88 -2.73 1.27
CA ALA A 66 5.60 -1.79 0.18
C ALA A 66 5.42 -0.35 0.67
N VAL A 67 4.77 -0.16 1.82
CA VAL A 67 4.64 1.15 2.46
C VAL A 67 5.97 1.53 3.07
N PHE A 68 6.44 0.86 4.11
CA PHE A 68 7.54 1.37 4.94
C PHE A 68 8.93 1.23 4.31
N MET A 69 9.17 0.24 3.45
CA MET A 69 10.47 0.03 2.79
C MET A 69 10.54 0.54 1.35
N ARG A 70 9.56 1.31 0.87
CA ARG A 70 9.52 1.83 -0.51
C ARG A 70 10.83 2.49 -0.96
N HIS A 71 11.43 3.31 -0.09
CA HIS A 71 12.70 4.00 -0.38
C HIS A 71 13.94 3.09 -0.33
N SER A 72 13.86 1.96 0.38
CA SER A 72 14.98 1.00 0.50
C SER A 72 15.00 -0.05 -0.61
N ILE A 73 13.83 -0.42 -1.17
CA ILE A 73 13.72 -1.54 -2.12
C ILE A 73 13.93 -1.08 -3.57
N PHE A 74 13.32 0.05 -3.98
CA PHE A 74 13.36 0.47 -5.37
C PHE A 74 14.51 1.46 -5.68
N GLY A 75 15.10 2.07 -4.65
CA GLY A 75 16.17 3.04 -4.81
C GLY A 75 15.71 4.34 -5.50
N LYS A 76 16.41 5.44 -5.20
CA LYS A 76 16.06 6.78 -5.71
C LYS A 76 16.03 6.87 -7.25
N GLN A 77 16.88 6.09 -7.92
CA GLN A 77 16.97 6.06 -9.39
C GLN A 77 15.75 5.43 -10.08
N TRP A 78 15.15 4.39 -9.51
CA TRP A 78 13.91 3.83 -10.07
C TRP A 78 12.75 4.82 -9.92
N GLU A 79 12.66 5.47 -8.75
CA GLU A 79 11.64 6.47 -8.45
C GLU A 79 11.73 7.66 -9.43
N GLU A 80 12.93 8.19 -9.65
CA GLU A 80 13.17 9.29 -10.61
C GLU A 80 12.86 8.89 -12.06
N ARG A 81 13.11 7.63 -12.44
CA ARG A 81 12.77 7.12 -13.78
C ARG A 81 11.26 7.06 -13.98
N LYS A 82 10.52 6.51 -13.00
CA LYS A 82 9.06 6.39 -13.11
C LYS A 82 8.36 7.74 -13.07
N ILE A 83 8.85 8.69 -12.27
CA ILE A 83 8.32 10.06 -12.30
C ILE A 83 8.50 10.69 -13.68
N ARG A 84 9.67 10.55 -14.31
CA ARG A 84 9.89 11.02 -15.69
C ARG A 84 8.92 10.39 -16.69
N GLU A 85 8.75 9.08 -16.61
CA GLU A 85 7.84 8.34 -17.51
C GLU A 85 6.39 8.84 -17.39
N PHE A 86 5.88 9.04 -16.16
CA PHE A 86 4.53 9.58 -15.95
C PHE A 86 4.38 11.02 -16.47
N MET A 87 5.38 11.88 -16.28
CA MET A 87 5.34 13.26 -16.80
C MET A 87 5.33 13.28 -18.34
N GLU A 88 6.12 12.42 -18.97
CA GLU A 88 6.15 12.29 -20.42
C GLU A 88 4.84 11.74 -20.99
N ASP A 89 4.18 10.83 -20.27
CA ASP A 89 2.88 10.26 -20.67
C ASP A 89 1.75 11.29 -20.49
N ASP A 90 1.71 12.03 -19.38
CA ASP A 90 0.77 13.15 -19.16
C ASP A 90 0.92 14.23 -20.25
N GLU A 91 2.16 14.58 -20.63
CA GLU A 91 2.42 15.55 -21.71
C GLU A 91 1.92 15.05 -23.07
N LYS A 92 2.06 13.75 -23.37
CA LYS A 92 1.55 13.15 -24.61
C LYS A 92 0.03 13.13 -24.63
N GLU A 93 -0.60 12.76 -23.52
CA GLU A 93 -2.06 12.72 -23.37
C GLU A 93 -2.66 14.12 -23.53
N GLN A 94 -2.10 15.13 -22.85
CA GLN A 94 -2.48 16.54 -23.03
C GLN A 94 -2.36 16.98 -24.50
N LYS A 95 -1.24 16.69 -25.18
CA LYS A 95 -1.06 17.03 -26.60
C LYS A 95 -2.03 16.32 -27.54
N GLN A 96 -2.56 15.16 -27.17
CA GLN A 96 -3.58 14.44 -27.94
C GLN A 96 -4.99 15.00 -27.69
N LEU A 97 -5.30 15.45 -26.47
CA LEU A 97 -6.59 16.04 -26.10
C LEU A 97 -6.82 17.43 -26.71
N TYR A 98 -5.76 18.22 -26.94
CA TYR A 98 -5.82 19.57 -27.51
C TYR A 98 -5.54 19.64 -29.02
N ARG A 99 -5.60 18.51 -29.72
CA ARG A 99 -5.38 18.39 -31.18
C ARG A 99 -6.68 18.11 -31.91
#